data_AF-A0A090SUG0-F1
#
_entry.id   AF-A0A090SUG0-F1
#
_cell.length_a   1.000
_cell.length_b   1.000
_cell.length_c   1.000
_cell.angle_alpha   90.00
_cell.angle_beta   90.00
_cell.angle_gamma   90.00
#
_symmetry.space_group_name_H-M   'P 1'
#
loop_
_entity.id
_entity.type
_entity.pdbx_description
1 polymer ?
#
loop_
_entity_poly.entity_id
_entity_poly.type
_entity_poly.pdbx_seq_one_letter_code
_entity_poly.pdbx_strand_id
1 'polypeptide(L)'
;MAILSTISALATFVPAITKWVAGDKAAEAAEAVANVAMKVTGAPNPMAAAAQIQNDPSARADFVLAMEAKRLEFDKLYLEDKQHAREQQVEVLKHAKGRVSREFIYWYAWFMSISSMVYFAAITFVPIPESSTRFADTILGFMLGTVLGGIVTFFYGASKPVRDDE
;
A
#
# COMPACT_ATOMS: atom_id res chain seq x y z
N MET A 1 15.80 6.07 -14.29
CA MET A 1 14.59 6.21 -15.14
C MET A 1 14.46 5.12 -16.20
N ALA A 2 15.53 4.71 -16.92
CA ALA A 2 15.42 3.69 -17.97
C ALA A 2 14.99 2.28 -17.50
N ILE A 3 15.35 1.88 -16.27
CA ILE A 3 15.04 0.54 -15.74
C ILE A 3 13.55 0.40 -15.41
N LEU A 4 12.92 1.44 -14.83
CA LEU A 4 11.50 1.43 -14.48
C LEU A 4 10.62 1.27 -15.72
N SER A 5 10.90 2.01 -16.79
CA SER A 5 10.12 1.92 -18.03
C SER A 5 10.28 0.56 -18.72
N THR A 6 11.48 -0.04 -18.70
CA THR A 6 11.69 -1.40 -19.24
C THR A 6 10.95 -2.47 -18.45
N ILE A 7 10.78 -2.28 -17.14
CA ILE A 7 10.12 -3.25 -16.27
C ILE A 7 8.60 -3.09 -16.27
N SER A 8 8.09 -1.88 -16.44
CA SER A 8 6.67 -1.67 -16.74
C SER A 8 6.24 -2.45 -17.97
N ALA A 9 7.12 -2.59 -18.97
CA ALA A 9 6.85 -3.38 -20.17
C ALA A 9 6.93 -4.91 -19.96
N LEU A 10 7.57 -5.38 -18.88
CA LEU A 10 7.54 -6.79 -18.48
C LEU A 10 6.32 -7.11 -17.59
N ALA A 11 5.76 -6.09 -16.94
CA ALA A 11 4.57 -6.22 -16.12
C ALA A 11 3.29 -6.58 -16.90
N THR A 12 3.30 -6.43 -18.23
CA THR A 12 2.24 -6.94 -19.10
C THR A 12 2.19 -8.47 -19.14
N PHE A 13 3.32 -9.15 -18.90
CA PHE A 13 3.40 -10.62 -18.88
C PHE A 13 3.29 -11.20 -17.47
N VAL A 14 3.74 -10.44 -16.46
CA VAL A 14 3.57 -10.80 -15.05
C VAL A 14 2.97 -9.61 -14.31
N PRO A 15 1.63 -9.54 -14.21
CA PRO A 15 0.93 -8.40 -13.59
C PRO A 15 1.35 -8.13 -12.15
N ALA A 16 1.76 -9.17 -11.40
CA ALA A 16 2.23 -9.06 -10.03
C ALA A 16 3.44 -8.10 -9.86
N ILE A 17 4.24 -7.88 -10.92
CA ILE A 17 5.35 -6.91 -10.91
C ILE A 17 4.85 -5.50 -10.59
N THR A 18 3.67 -5.11 -11.10
CA THR A 18 3.10 -3.78 -10.82
C THR A 18 2.91 -3.52 -9.33
N LYS A 19 2.48 -4.54 -8.57
CA LYS A 19 2.31 -4.45 -7.11
C LYS A 19 3.65 -4.18 -6.41
N TRP A 20 4.72 -4.86 -6.82
CA TRP A 20 6.03 -4.74 -6.19
C TRP A 20 6.74 -3.43 -6.57
N VAL A 21 6.50 -2.91 -7.78
CA VAL A 21 7.17 -1.70 -8.31
C VAL A 21 6.36 -0.41 -8.02
N ALA A 22 5.19 -0.49 -7.37
CA ALA A 22 4.36 0.67 -7.05
C ALA A 22 4.62 1.34 -5.67
N GLY A 23 5.59 0.84 -4.88
CA GLY A 23 5.87 1.32 -3.51
C GLY A 23 7.20 2.06 -3.35
N ASP A 24 7.55 2.39 -2.10
CA ASP A 24 8.79 3.14 -1.77
C ASP A 24 10.08 2.39 -2.17
N LYS A 25 10.02 1.05 -2.26
CA LYS A 25 11.09 0.17 -2.76
C LYS A 25 10.97 -0.18 -4.24
N ALA A 26 10.27 0.63 -5.03
CA ALA A 26 10.09 0.41 -6.46
C ALA A 26 11.41 0.19 -7.21
N ALA A 27 12.47 0.89 -6.82
CA ALA A 27 13.79 0.77 -7.43
C ALA A 27 14.44 -0.60 -7.17
N GLU A 28 14.38 -1.10 -5.93
CA GLU A 28 14.94 -2.41 -5.55
C GLU A 28 14.14 -3.56 -6.19
N ALA A 29 12.80 -3.47 -6.17
CA ALA A 29 11.93 -4.44 -6.82
C ALA A 29 12.16 -4.48 -8.33
N ALA A 30 12.31 -3.31 -8.96
CA ALA A 30 12.70 -3.18 -10.35
C ALA A 30 14.06 -3.87 -10.61
N GLU A 31 15.09 -3.57 -9.82
CA GLU A 31 16.41 -4.17 -10.02
C GLU A 31 16.40 -5.69 -9.88
N ALA A 32 15.65 -6.23 -8.90
CA ALA A 32 15.49 -7.66 -8.73
C ALA A 32 14.76 -8.34 -9.90
N VAL A 33 13.71 -7.72 -10.44
CA VAL A 33 13.01 -8.20 -11.64
C VAL A 33 13.92 -8.15 -12.88
N ALA A 34 14.70 -7.08 -13.04
CA ALA A 34 15.71 -6.98 -14.10
C ALA A 34 16.75 -8.10 -14.01
N ASN A 35 17.21 -8.43 -12.80
CA ASN A 35 18.16 -9.50 -12.58
C ASN A 35 17.59 -10.88 -12.93
N VAL A 36 16.31 -11.13 -12.66
CA VAL A 36 15.64 -12.36 -13.11
C VAL A 36 15.56 -12.41 -14.64
N ALA A 37 15.15 -11.31 -15.28
CA ALA A 37 15.10 -11.21 -16.73
C ALA A 37 16.46 -11.49 -17.38
N MET A 38 17.53 -10.86 -16.89
CA MET A 38 18.90 -11.08 -17.40
C MET A 38 19.39 -12.52 -17.17
N LYS A 39 19.04 -13.15 -16.05
CA LYS A 39 19.41 -14.55 -15.79
C LYS A 39 18.72 -15.54 -16.72
N VAL A 40 17.46 -15.28 -17.06
CA VAL A 40 16.68 -16.15 -17.96
C VAL A 40 17.14 -15.98 -19.40
N THR A 41 17.43 -14.75 -19.84
CA THR A 41 17.80 -14.47 -21.23
C THR A 41 19.31 -14.56 -21.51
N GLY A 42 20.15 -14.52 -20.48
CA GLY A 42 21.60 -14.39 -20.61
C GLY A 42 22.06 -13.02 -21.11
N ALA A 43 21.17 -12.03 -21.19
CA ALA A 43 21.47 -10.73 -21.76
C ALA A 43 22.33 -9.86 -20.82
N PRO A 44 23.23 -9.01 -21.36
CA PRO A 44 24.18 -8.23 -20.58
C PRO A 44 23.57 -7.00 -19.89
N ASN A 45 22.34 -6.62 -20.25
CA ASN A 45 21.66 -5.48 -19.63
C ASN A 45 20.13 -5.68 -19.59
N PRO A 46 19.42 -4.98 -18.67
CA PRO A 46 17.97 -5.15 -18.49
C PRO A 46 17.14 -4.81 -19.72
N MET A 47 17.60 -3.88 -20.56
CA MET A 47 16.89 -3.44 -21.75
C MET A 47 16.92 -4.51 -22.85
N ALA A 48 18.07 -5.15 -23.05
CA ALA A 48 18.24 -6.28 -23.97
C ALA A 48 17.45 -7.51 -23.49
N ALA A 49 17.44 -7.78 -22.18
CA ALA A 49 16.62 -8.84 -21.60
C ALA A 49 15.13 -8.60 -21.84
N ALA A 50 14.64 -7.38 -21.60
CA ALA A 50 13.24 -7.03 -21.82
C ALA A 50 12.84 -7.13 -23.31
N ALA A 51 13.69 -6.67 -24.22
CA ALA A 51 13.45 -6.79 -25.66
C ALA A 51 13.40 -8.26 -26.10
N GLN A 52 14.25 -9.13 -25.56
CA GLN A 52 14.25 -10.55 -25.87
C GLN A 52 13.00 -11.26 -25.36
N ILE A 53 12.56 -10.95 -24.14
CA ILE A 53 11.30 -11.48 -23.56
C ILE A 53 10.06 -11.01 -24.35
N GLN A 54 10.11 -9.81 -24.92
CA GLN A 54 9.03 -9.32 -25.79
C GLN A 54 9.00 -10.04 -27.14
N ASN A 55 10.16 -10.25 -27.76
CA ASN A 55 10.24 -10.76 -29.12
C ASN A 55 10.26 -12.30 -29.22
N ASP A 56 10.67 -13.01 -28.16
CA ASP A 56 10.78 -14.47 -28.14
C ASP A 56 9.72 -15.11 -27.21
N PRO A 57 8.78 -15.90 -27.75
CA PRO A 57 7.79 -16.63 -26.97
C PRO A 57 8.39 -17.62 -25.95
N SER A 58 9.54 -18.24 -26.24
CA SER A 58 10.19 -19.20 -25.33
C SER A 58 10.78 -18.47 -24.13
N ALA A 59 11.58 -17.41 -24.39
CA ALA A 59 12.15 -16.59 -23.33
C ALA A 59 11.08 -15.95 -22.43
N ARG A 60 9.91 -15.66 -22.99
CA ARG A 60 8.74 -15.19 -22.23
C ARG A 60 8.18 -16.25 -21.28
N ALA A 61 8.00 -17.47 -21.76
CA ALA A 61 7.49 -18.56 -20.94
C ALA A 61 8.45 -18.85 -19.76
N ASP A 62 9.75 -18.88 -20.05
CA ASP A 62 10.79 -19.09 -19.04
C ASP A 62 10.84 -17.95 -18.02
N PHE A 63 10.65 -16.70 -18.48
CA PHE A 63 10.58 -15.55 -17.58
C PHE A 63 9.35 -15.62 -16.67
N VAL A 64 8.18 -15.93 -17.20
CA VAL A 64 6.94 -16.08 -16.40
C VAL A 64 7.12 -17.19 -15.37
N LEU A 65 7.67 -18.34 -15.75
CA LEU A 65 7.97 -19.43 -14.82
C LEU A 65 8.96 -19.02 -13.72
N ALA A 66 10.04 -18.34 -14.07
CA ALA A 66 11.03 -17.85 -13.11
C ALA A 66 10.42 -16.83 -12.13
N MET A 67 9.52 -15.97 -12.61
CA MET A 67 8.83 -14.99 -11.78
C MET A 67 7.79 -15.63 -10.86
N GLU A 68 7.02 -16.63 -11.33
CA GLU A 68 6.10 -17.38 -10.48
C GLU A 68 6.84 -18.18 -9.40
N ALA A 69 7.97 -18.81 -9.73
CA ALA A 69 8.81 -19.51 -8.76
C ALA A 69 9.32 -18.59 -7.65
N LYS A 70 9.60 -17.32 -7.97
CA LYS A 70 10.06 -16.30 -7.01
C LYS A 70 8.93 -15.45 -6.42
N ARG A 71 7.68 -15.67 -6.82
CA ARG A 71 6.55 -14.82 -6.44
C ARG A 71 6.38 -14.71 -4.93
N LEU A 72 6.53 -15.84 -4.23
CA LEU A 72 6.40 -15.90 -2.78
C LEU A 72 7.54 -15.18 -2.06
N GLU A 73 8.75 -15.16 -2.64
CA GLU A 73 9.91 -14.41 -2.15
C GLU A 73 9.66 -12.89 -2.30
N PHE A 74 9.20 -12.45 -3.47
CA PHE A 74 8.85 -11.05 -3.72
C PHE A 74 7.69 -10.56 -2.86
N ASP A 75 6.66 -11.39 -2.66
CA ASP A 75 5.55 -11.06 -1.78
C ASP A 75 5.99 -10.98 -0.31
N LYS A 76 6.93 -11.81 0.13
CA LYS A 76 7.53 -11.70 1.48
C LYS A 76 8.31 -10.40 1.64
N LEU A 77 9.19 -10.07 0.70
CA LEU A 77 9.96 -8.81 0.74
C LEU A 77 9.04 -7.58 0.79
N TYR A 78 7.94 -7.59 0.02
CA TYR A 78 6.93 -6.54 0.05
C TYR A 78 6.17 -6.47 1.39
N LEU A 79 5.88 -7.63 2.01
CA LEU A 79 5.18 -7.70 3.30
C LEU A 79 6.08 -7.40 4.50
N GLU A 80 7.37 -7.75 4.44
CA GLU A 80 8.39 -7.42 5.44
C GLU A 80 8.52 -5.90 5.59
N ASP A 81 8.48 -5.16 4.49
CA ASP A 81 8.47 -3.68 4.53
C ASP A 81 7.27 -3.12 5.32
N LYS A 82 6.09 -3.72 5.16
CA LYS A 82 4.91 -3.39 5.98
C LYS A 82 5.01 -3.89 7.42
N GLN A 83 5.81 -4.92 7.69
CA GLN A 83 6.06 -5.41 9.04
C GLN A 83 7.01 -4.48 9.80
N HIS A 84 8.00 -3.89 9.14
CA HIS A 84 8.92 -2.93 9.79
C HIS A 84 8.20 -1.73 10.42
N ALA A 85 7.13 -1.21 9.82
CA ALA A 85 6.33 -0.15 10.45
C ALA A 85 5.66 -0.60 11.76
N ARG A 86 5.25 -1.87 11.85
CA ARG A 86 4.69 -2.46 13.08
C ARG A 86 5.79 -2.81 14.09
N GLU A 87 6.94 -3.27 13.61
CA GLU A 87 8.12 -3.53 14.44
C GLU A 87 8.68 -2.25 15.04
N GLN A 88 8.71 -1.14 14.29
CA GLN A 88 9.10 0.17 14.78
C GLN A 88 8.16 0.64 15.91
N GLN A 89 6.85 0.40 15.80
CA GLN A 89 5.93 0.64 16.92
C GLN A 89 6.26 -0.23 18.14
N VAL A 90 6.58 -1.51 17.94
CA VAL A 90 6.97 -2.43 19.01
C VAL A 90 8.29 -2.01 19.67
N GLU A 91 9.29 -1.59 18.90
CA GLU A 91 10.57 -1.09 19.41
C GLU A 91 10.41 0.22 20.17
N VAL A 92 9.63 1.17 19.65
CA VAL A 92 9.28 2.41 20.34
C VAL A 92 8.59 2.10 21.68
N LEU A 93 7.67 1.14 21.73
CA LEU A 93 7.04 0.70 22.99
C LEU A 93 8.01 -0.01 23.94
N LYS A 94 8.99 -0.78 23.44
CA LYS A 94 10.01 -1.48 24.26
C LYS A 94 11.01 -0.51 24.86
N HIS A 95 11.39 0.54 24.12
CA HIS A 95 12.38 1.54 24.56
C HIS A 95 11.75 2.78 25.20
N ALA A 96 10.42 2.89 25.22
CA ALA A 96 9.69 3.92 25.96
C ALA A 96 9.97 3.82 27.47
N LYS A 97 10.84 4.68 27.98
CA LYS A 97 11.18 4.77 29.41
C LYS A 97 10.15 5.53 30.25
N GLY A 98 9.20 6.23 29.62
CA GLY A 98 8.18 7.04 30.28
C GLY A 98 6.76 6.49 30.13
N ARG A 99 5.95 6.59 31.19
CA ARG A 99 4.53 6.15 31.23
C ARG A 99 3.70 6.81 30.11
N VAL A 100 3.99 8.08 29.83
CA VAL A 100 3.35 8.89 28.77
C VAL A 100 3.62 8.34 27.36
N SER A 101 4.83 7.89 27.07
CA SER A 101 5.21 7.40 25.72
C SER A 101 4.57 6.06 25.39
N ARG A 102 4.42 5.19 26.40
CA ARG A 102 3.82 3.85 26.26
C ARG A 102 2.30 3.93 26.06
N GLU A 103 1.67 4.90 26.72
CA GLU A 103 0.21 5.09 26.70
C GLU A 103 -0.22 6.19 25.73
N PHE A 104 0.72 6.83 25.01
CA PHE A 104 0.44 7.94 24.11
C PHE A 104 -0.69 7.63 23.13
N ILE A 105 -0.73 6.42 22.58
CA ILE A 105 -1.76 6.02 21.63
C ILE A 105 -3.15 5.97 22.26
N TYR A 106 -3.25 5.62 23.55
CA TYR A 106 -4.51 5.62 24.31
C TYR A 106 -4.92 7.05 24.66
N TRP A 107 -3.96 7.90 25.08
CA TRP A 107 -4.22 9.32 25.32
C TRP A 107 -4.67 10.04 24.05
N TYR A 108 -4.02 9.76 22.92
CA TYR A 108 -4.39 10.27 21.61
C TYR A 108 -5.79 9.79 21.18
N ALA A 109 -6.07 8.49 21.34
CA ALA A 109 -7.39 7.94 21.05
C ALA A 109 -8.49 8.56 21.92
N TRP A 110 -8.24 8.75 23.21
CA TRP A 110 -9.14 9.45 24.13
C TRP A 110 -9.36 10.90 23.73
N PHE A 111 -8.28 11.63 23.42
CA PHE A 111 -8.35 13.03 22.98
C PHE A 111 -9.19 13.17 21.72
N MET A 112 -8.95 12.33 20.70
CA MET A 112 -9.71 12.34 19.45
C MET A 112 -11.18 11.95 19.66
N SER A 113 -11.45 10.97 20.52
CA SER A 113 -12.82 10.53 20.84
C SER A 113 -13.62 11.60 21.58
N ILE A 114 -13.01 12.24 22.58
CA ILE A 114 -13.62 13.34 23.33
C ILE A 114 -13.83 14.54 22.40
N SER A 115 -12.83 14.92 21.61
CA SER A 115 -12.95 16.03 20.65
C SER A 115 -14.08 15.79 19.64
N SER A 116 -14.21 14.57 19.12
CA SER A 116 -15.30 14.18 18.22
C SER A 116 -16.66 14.24 18.93
N MET A 117 -16.76 13.73 20.16
CA MET A 117 -17.99 13.78 20.96
C MET A 117 -18.41 15.22 21.26
N VAL A 118 -17.47 16.09 21.59
CA VAL A 118 -17.71 17.53 21.81
C VAL A 118 -18.18 18.20 20.53
N TYR A 119 -17.59 17.87 19.39
CA TYR A 119 -18.05 18.38 18.09
C TYR A 119 -19.49 17.95 17.77
N PHE A 120 -19.82 16.66 17.95
CA PHE A 120 -21.19 16.16 17.78
C PHE A 120 -22.19 16.82 18.75
N ALA A 121 -21.80 17.03 20.01
CA ALA A 121 -22.63 17.73 20.98
C ALA A 121 -22.84 19.21 20.58
N ALA A 122 -21.79 19.89 20.11
CA ALA A 122 -21.87 21.29 19.68
C ALA A 122 -22.83 21.46 18.50
N ILE A 123 -22.71 20.66 17.44
CA ILE A 123 -23.60 20.77 16.28
C ILE A 123 -25.05 20.36 16.58
N THR A 124 -25.27 19.51 17.59
CA THR A 124 -26.61 19.03 17.97
C THR A 124 -27.37 20.00 18.87
N PHE A 125 -26.67 20.61 19.84
CA PHE A 125 -27.31 21.40 20.90
C PHE A 125 -27.03 22.91 20.82
N VAL A 126 -26.03 23.36 20.05
CA VAL A 126 -25.73 24.78 19.91
C VAL A 126 -26.36 25.32 18.62
N PRO A 127 -27.10 26.45 18.67
CA PRO A 127 -27.64 27.06 17.46
C PRO A 127 -26.51 27.49 16.52
N ILE A 128 -26.50 26.91 15.32
CA ILE A 128 -25.50 27.16 14.30
C ILE A 128 -25.92 28.40 13.49
N PRO A 129 -25.03 29.39 13.30
CA PRO A 129 -25.31 30.52 12.41
C PRO A 129 -25.63 30.05 10.99
N GLU A 130 -26.57 30.70 10.32
CA GLU A 130 -27.04 30.32 8.96
C GLU A 130 -25.90 30.27 7.92
N SER A 131 -24.87 31.11 8.09
CA SER A 131 -23.66 31.09 7.26
C SER A 131 -22.85 29.79 7.36
N SER A 132 -22.99 29.08 8.48
CA SER A 132 -22.14 27.96 8.86
C SER A 132 -22.84 26.60 8.80
N THR A 133 -24.16 26.58 8.59
CA THR A 133 -24.98 25.36 8.50
C THR A 133 -24.45 24.42 7.42
N ARG A 134 -24.09 24.96 6.24
CA ARG A 134 -23.52 24.17 5.14
C ARG A 134 -22.19 23.48 5.50
N PHE A 135 -21.35 24.12 6.32
CA PHE A 135 -20.11 23.52 6.80
C PHE A 135 -20.39 22.38 7.78
N ALA A 136 -21.36 22.56 8.68
CA ALA A 136 -21.76 21.52 9.62
C ALA A 136 -22.31 20.28 8.90
N ASP A 137 -23.21 20.46 7.93
CA ASP A 137 -23.79 19.34 7.15
C ASP A 137 -22.72 18.57 6.36
N THR A 138 -21.76 19.30 5.77
CA THR A 138 -20.66 18.68 5.00
C THR A 138 -19.77 17.82 5.91
N ILE A 139 -19.43 18.33 7.09
CA ILE A 139 -18.59 17.60 8.05
C ILE A 139 -19.35 16.38 8.61
N LEU A 140 -20.64 16.53 8.92
CA LEU A 140 -21.51 15.42 9.34
C LEU A 140 -21.56 14.30 8.28
N GLY A 141 -21.77 14.67 7.01
CA GLY A 141 -21.80 13.72 5.90
C GLY A 141 -20.47 12.98 5.74
N PHE A 142 -19.34 13.70 5.81
CA PHE A 142 -18.01 13.10 5.73
C PHE A 142 -17.73 12.14 6.90
N MET A 143 -18.08 12.54 8.13
CA MET A 143 -17.90 11.72 9.33
C MET A 143 -18.74 10.44 9.25
N LEU A 144 -20.01 10.54 8.86
CA LEU A 144 -20.89 9.38 8.73
C LEU A 144 -20.40 8.42 7.65
N GLY A 145 -19.99 8.94 6.49
CA GLY A 145 -19.41 8.15 5.40
C GLY A 145 -18.12 7.44 5.80
N THR A 146 -17.25 8.12 6.55
CA THR A 146 -15.98 7.54 7.03
C THR A 146 -16.20 6.45 8.07
N VAL A 147 -17.13 6.64 9.00
CA VAL A 147 -17.45 5.64 10.04
C VAL A 147 -18.10 4.41 9.42
N LEU A 148 -19.13 4.59 8.58
CA LEU A 148 -19.78 3.48 7.91
C LEU A 148 -18.82 2.75 6.97
N GLY A 149 -18.03 3.49 6.19
CA GLY A 149 -16.99 2.93 5.32
C GLY A 149 -15.93 2.16 6.10
N GLY A 150 -15.51 2.67 7.27
CA GLY A 150 -14.59 1.99 8.16
C GLY A 150 -15.16 0.67 8.73
N ILE A 151 -16.43 0.68 9.14
CA ILE A 151 -17.14 -0.53 9.61
C ILE A 151 -17.25 -1.58 8.50
N VAL A 152 -17.70 -1.18 7.31
CA VAL A 152 -17.80 -2.07 6.15
C VAL A 152 -16.42 -2.64 5.80
N THR A 153 -15.38 -1.81 5.80
CA THR A 153 -13.99 -2.23 5.54
C THR A 153 -13.46 -3.19 6.62
N PHE A 154 -13.86 -3.02 7.89
CA PHE A 154 -13.45 -3.90 8.98
C PHE A 154 -14.11 -5.29 8.87
N PHE A 155 -15.42 -5.34 8.59
CA PHE A 155 -16.19 -6.59 8.57
C PHE A 155 -16.05 -7.37 7.26
N TYR A 156 -15.99 -6.67 6.12
CA TYR A 156 -15.88 -7.31 4.80
C TYR A 156 -14.44 -7.34 4.27
N GLY A 157 -13.51 -6.81 5.06
CA GLY A 157 -12.17 -6.47 4.60
C GLY A 157 -12.21 -5.29 3.63
N ALA A 158 -11.10 -4.60 3.45
CA ALA A 158 -10.86 -3.96 2.17
C ALA A 158 -10.71 -5.10 1.16
N SER A 159 -11.83 -5.62 0.66
CA SER A 159 -11.83 -6.55 -0.47
C SER A 159 -10.97 -5.85 -1.51
N LYS A 160 -9.82 -6.46 -1.82
CA LYS A 160 -9.05 -6.05 -3.00
C LYS A 160 -10.09 -5.84 -4.09
N PRO A 161 -10.13 -4.72 -4.82
CA PRO A 161 -10.75 -4.78 -6.12
C PRO A 161 -10.01 -5.94 -6.81
N VAL A 162 -10.70 -7.06 -6.98
CA VAL A 162 -10.34 -8.04 -7.99
C VAL A 162 -10.45 -7.19 -9.25
N ARG A 163 -9.30 -6.70 -9.72
CA ARG A 163 -9.24 -6.02 -10.99
C ARG A 163 -9.62 -7.12 -11.95
N ASP A 164 -10.87 -7.11 -12.41
CA ASP A 164 -11.34 -8.02 -13.42
C ASP A 164 -10.41 -7.84 -14.62
N ASP A 165 -9.73 -8.94 -14.95
CA ASP A 165 -8.83 -9.03 -16.07
C ASP A 165 -9.72 -9.11 -17.34
N GLU A 166 -10.13 -7.95 -17.87
CA GLU A 166 -10.60 -7.79 -19.26
C GLU A 166 -9.50 -7.19 -20.15
#